data_AF-A0A6J6LS35-F1
#
_entry.id   AF-A0A6J6LS35-F1
#
_cell.length_a   1.000
_cell.length_b   1.000
_cell.length_c   1.000
_cell.angle_alpha   90.00
_cell.angle_beta   90.00
_cell.angle_gamma   90.00
#
_symmetry.space_group_name_H-M   'P 1'
#
loop_
_entity.id
_entity.type
_entity.pdbx_description
1 polymer ?
#
loop_
_entity_poly.entity_id
_entity_poly.type
_entity_poly.pdbx_seq_one_letter_code
_entity_poly.pdbx_strand_id
1 'polypeptide(L)'
;MTIPHDPATLGWKKWVIGARPRTLPAAVVPVLVGLACASGADVTTWWRAALAGVVSLSLQVGVNYANDYSDGVKGTDAVRVGPLRLVGSGAASAVHVKRAAFIMFAIAACSGLVLALDTSLWLVAVGAAAIIAAWTYTGGPRPYGYAGWGELFVFVFFGIVATVGTEYVVSEEFTAAGLVASVAVGCLACALLVINNLRDIPGDTVAGKNTLAVKLGDARTRKLFALLIIIAMVSIGATSAMVGAYALFGLVGIVAIRPAVEAVARGAKGRDLIIVLGNVGRAQLVMGVTFAAGIAVSLTQ
;
A
#
# COMPACT_ATOMS: atom_id res chain seq x y z
N MET A 1 14.21 -20.67 2.32
CA MET A 1 13.53 -20.88 3.62
C MET A 1 12.39 -21.84 3.36
N THR A 2 12.59 -23.13 3.67
CA THR A 2 11.58 -24.18 3.56
C THR A 2 10.44 -23.85 4.52
N ILE A 3 9.20 -23.89 4.04
CA ILE A 3 8.01 -23.73 4.88
C ILE A 3 8.01 -24.96 5.82
N PRO A 4 7.91 -24.79 7.15
CA PRO A 4 7.88 -25.92 8.06
C PRO A 4 6.71 -26.85 7.71
N HIS A 5 6.92 -28.15 7.88
CA HIS A 5 5.94 -29.21 7.56
C HIS A 5 4.63 -29.09 8.35
N ASP A 6 4.61 -28.34 9.46
CA ASP A 6 3.42 -28.01 10.22
C ASP A 6 3.31 -26.48 10.44
N PRO A 7 2.30 -25.81 9.85
CA PRO A 7 2.03 -24.38 10.06
C PRO A 7 1.84 -23.98 11.52
N ALA A 8 1.45 -24.90 12.41
CA ALA A 8 1.29 -24.65 13.84
C ALA A 8 2.63 -24.34 14.55
N THR A 9 3.75 -24.85 14.02
CA THR A 9 5.10 -24.68 14.60
C THR A 9 5.74 -23.32 14.35
N LEU A 10 5.11 -22.45 13.56
CA LEU A 10 5.66 -21.14 13.18
C LEU A 10 5.76 -20.13 14.34
N GLY A 11 5.10 -20.38 15.48
CA GLY A 11 5.15 -19.50 16.65
C GLY A 11 4.77 -18.05 16.32
N TRP A 12 5.62 -17.08 16.70
CA TRP A 12 5.40 -15.66 16.38
C TRP A 12 5.66 -15.30 14.91
N LYS A 13 6.47 -16.08 14.19
CA LYS A 13 6.86 -15.80 12.79
C LYS A 13 5.67 -15.80 11.85
N LYS A 14 4.60 -16.55 12.17
CA LYS A 14 3.35 -16.54 11.39
C LYS A 14 2.73 -15.14 11.33
N TRP A 15 2.75 -14.39 12.43
CA TRP A 15 2.20 -13.04 12.47
C TRP A 15 2.99 -12.09 11.57
N VAL A 16 4.32 -12.21 11.54
CA VAL A 16 5.15 -11.45 10.59
C VAL A 16 4.83 -11.82 9.15
N ILE A 17 4.63 -13.10 8.85
CA ILE A 17 4.22 -13.54 7.51
C ILE A 17 2.85 -12.94 7.15
N GLY A 18 1.89 -13.01 8.07
CA GLY A 18 0.53 -12.48 7.92
C GLY A 18 0.47 -10.95 7.78
N ALA A 19 1.42 -10.22 8.36
CA ALA A 19 1.60 -8.78 8.16
C ALA A 19 2.06 -8.41 6.74
N ARG A 20 2.49 -9.41 5.93
CA ARG A 20 2.96 -9.29 4.54
C ARG A 20 4.04 -8.22 4.34
N PRO A 21 5.29 -8.47 4.78
CA PRO A 21 6.37 -7.49 4.73
C PRO A 21 6.62 -6.88 3.35
N ARG A 22 6.35 -7.65 2.28
CA ARG A 22 6.47 -7.19 0.88
C ARG A 22 5.50 -6.06 0.50
N THR A 23 4.44 -5.85 1.28
CA THR A 23 3.43 -4.79 1.05
C THR A 23 3.65 -3.57 1.94
N LEU A 24 4.48 -3.67 2.99
CA LEU A 24 4.75 -2.56 3.91
C LEU A 24 5.40 -1.32 3.26
N PRO A 25 6.16 -1.42 2.15
CA PRO A 25 6.59 -0.22 1.42
C PRO A 25 5.42 0.70 1.04
N ALA A 26 4.24 0.16 0.73
CA ALA A 26 3.06 0.96 0.41
C ALA A 26 2.53 1.79 1.59
N ALA A 27 2.90 1.43 2.82
CA ALA A 27 2.55 2.19 4.03
C ALA A 27 3.65 3.18 4.45
N VAL A 28 4.92 2.84 4.21
CA VAL A 28 6.07 3.68 4.63
C VAL A 28 6.31 4.83 3.67
N VAL A 29 6.29 4.55 2.36
CA VAL A 29 6.63 5.54 1.32
C VAL A 29 5.73 6.77 1.34
N PRO A 30 4.39 6.66 1.49
CA PRO A 30 3.53 7.83 1.54
C PRO A 30 3.89 8.80 2.66
N VAL A 31 4.24 8.25 3.83
CA VAL A 31 4.62 9.04 5.03
C VAL A 31 5.96 9.74 4.80
N LEU A 32 6.96 9.05 4.21
CA LEU A 32 8.25 9.66 3.88
C LEU A 32 8.10 10.82 2.89
N VAL A 33 7.32 10.62 1.83
CA VAL A 33 7.11 11.66 0.81
C VAL A 33 6.28 12.82 1.36
N GLY A 34 5.23 12.54 2.15
CA GLY A 34 4.44 13.59 2.80
C GLY A 34 5.26 14.43 3.78
N LEU A 35 6.11 13.77 4.56
CA LEU A 35 7.07 14.44 5.45
C LEU A 35 8.04 15.35 4.68
N ALA A 36 8.55 14.88 3.54
CA ALA A 36 9.42 15.68 2.70
C ALA A 36 8.69 16.88 2.09
N CYS A 37 7.43 16.75 1.68
CA CYS A 37 6.64 17.87 1.16
C CYS A 37 6.40 18.94 2.24
N ALA A 38 6.24 18.53 3.50
CA ALA A 38 6.10 19.46 4.63
C ALA A 38 7.40 20.17 5.02
N SER A 39 8.57 19.75 4.53
CA SER A 39 9.87 20.29 4.97
C SER A 39 10.13 21.75 4.56
N GLY A 40 9.37 22.28 3.60
CA GLY A 40 9.42 23.68 3.19
C GLY A 40 8.47 24.61 3.96
N ALA A 41 7.71 24.09 4.92
CA ALA A 41 6.80 24.90 5.73
C ALA A 41 7.55 25.67 6.83
N ASP A 42 7.02 26.83 7.22
CA ASP A 42 7.62 27.67 8.28
C ASP A 42 7.70 26.96 9.64
N VAL A 43 6.74 26.07 9.92
CA VAL A 43 6.67 25.30 11.15
C VAL A 43 6.43 23.82 10.82
N THR A 44 7.31 22.97 11.33
CA THR A 44 7.21 21.51 11.18
C THR A 44 7.22 20.80 12.52
N THR A 45 6.22 19.94 12.77
CA THR A 45 6.14 19.17 14.02
C THR A 45 6.48 17.70 13.79
N TRP A 46 7.77 17.36 13.87
CA TRP A 46 8.32 16.05 13.46
C TRP A 46 7.75 14.82 14.14
N TRP A 47 7.34 14.92 15.41
CA TRP A 47 6.76 13.78 16.14
C TRP A 47 5.43 13.32 15.51
N ARG A 48 4.69 14.24 14.85
CA ARG A 48 3.45 13.93 14.13
C ARG A 48 3.70 13.01 12.94
N ALA A 49 4.85 13.14 12.28
CA ALA A 49 5.24 12.26 11.18
C ALA A 49 5.48 10.82 11.66
N ALA A 50 6.12 10.64 12.82
CA ALA A 50 6.31 9.33 13.42
C ALA A 50 4.96 8.68 13.77
N LEU A 51 4.03 9.46 14.31
CA LEU A 51 2.69 8.98 14.64
C LEU A 51 1.85 8.68 13.38
N ALA A 52 1.98 9.46 12.31
CA ALA A 52 1.40 9.16 11.00
C ALA A 52 1.96 7.84 10.43
N GLY A 53 3.26 7.58 10.64
CA GLY A 53 3.90 6.29 10.37
C GLY A 53 3.23 5.13 11.12
N VAL A 54 2.94 5.31 12.41
CA VAL A 54 2.21 4.31 13.22
C VAL A 54 0.81 4.06 12.66
N VAL A 55 0.06 5.12 12.32
CA VAL A 55 -1.27 5.01 11.70
C VAL A 55 -1.20 4.21 10.40
N SER A 56 -0.32 4.61 9.49
CA SER A 56 -0.19 4.01 8.15
C SER A 56 0.22 2.54 8.22
N LEU A 57 1.25 2.21 9.00
CA LEU A 57 1.70 0.82 9.19
C LEU A 57 0.62 -0.04 9.86
N SER A 58 -0.06 0.51 10.86
CA SER A 58 -1.10 -0.21 11.58
C SER A 58 -2.30 -0.51 10.69
N LEU A 59 -2.74 0.45 9.88
CA LEU A 59 -3.80 0.23 8.89
C LEU A 59 -3.37 -0.82 7.84
N GLN A 60 -2.15 -0.75 7.32
CA GLN A 60 -1.67 -1.72 6.33
C GLN A 60 -1.62 -3.15 6.89
N VAL A 61 -1.10 -3.32 8.10
CA VAL A 61 -1.05 -4.63 8.76
C VAL A 61 -2.46 -5.10 9.12
N GLY A 62 -3.31 -4.20 9.62
CA GLY A 62 -4.71 -4.48 9.93
C GLY A 62 -5.50 -4.97 8.72
N VAL A 63 -5.37 -4.31 7.56
CA VAL A 63 -5.93 -4.76 6.29
C VAL A 63 -5.41 -6.12 5.89
N ASN A 64 -4.10 -6.37 6.04
CA ASN A 64 -3.51 -7.66 5.69
C ASN A 64 -4.09 -8.82 6.51
N TYR A 65 -4.32 -8.60 7.82
CA TYR A 65 -5.01 -9.56 8.69
C TYR A 65 -6.50 -9.67 8.41
N ALA A 66 -7.20 -8.55 8.17
CA ALA A 66 -8.63 -8.56 7.81
C ALA A 66 -8.87 -9.33 6.51
N ASN A 67 -7.96 -9.20 5.54
CA ASN A 67 -7.97 -9.94 4.29
C ASN A 67 -7.72 -11.44 4.51
N ASP A 68 -6.77 -11.80 5.38
CA ASP A 68 -6.49 -13.20 5.71
C ASP A 68 -7.68 -13.87 6.42
N TYR A 69 -8.28 -13.17 7.39
CA TYR A 69 -9.51 -13.60 8.05
C TYR A 69 -10.66 -13.80 7.07
N SER A 70 -10.96 -12.77 6.26
CA SER A 70 -12.14 -12.76 5.40
C SER A 70 -12.03 -13.77 4.26
N ASP A 71 -10.88 -13.84 3.59
CA ASP A 71 -10.62 -14.81 2.52
C ASP A 71 -10.64 -16.26 3.06
N GLY A 72 -10.10 -16.47 4.28
CA GLY A 72 -10.03 -17.77 4.94
C GLY A 72 -11.39 -18.31 5.40
N VAL A 73 -12.22 -17.47 6.03
CA VAL A 73 -13.59 -17.88 6.45
C VAL A 73 -14.49 -18.16 5.23
N LYS A 74 -14.28 -17.44 4.12
CA LYS A 74 -15.00 -17.66 2.86
C LYS A 74 -14.50 -18.90 2.09
N GLY A 75 -13.45 -19.58 2.56
CA GLY A 75 -12.87 -20.77 1.91
C GLY A 75 -12.06 -20.49 0.64
N THR A 76 -11.85 -19.22 0.28
CA THR A 76 -11.19 -18.84 -0.98
C THR A 76 -9.67 -19.07 -0.97
N ASP A 77 -9.08 -19.32 0.19
CA ASP A 77 -7.65 -19.58 0.37
C ASP A 77 -7.29 -21.08 0.48
N ALA A 78 -8.26 -22.01 0.30
CA ALA A 78 -8.05 -23.46 0.50
C ALA A 78 -7.14 -24.10 -0.56
N VAL A 79 -7.17 -23.61 -1.80
CA VAL A 79 -6.33 -24.08 -2.91
C VAL A 79 -5.69 -22.86 -3.59
N ARG A 80 -4.50 -22.46 -3.12
CA ARG A 80 -3.84 -21.22 -3.55
C ARG A 80 -2.39 -21.41 -3.98
N VAL A 81 -2.01 -20.74 -5.06
CA VAL A 81 -0.61 -20.57 -5.49
C VAL A 81 -0.11 -19.20 -4.97
N GLY A 82 0.40 -19.15 -3.74
CA GLY A 82 0.85 -17.89 -3.12
C GLY A 82 1.47 -18.06 -1.73
N PRO A 83 1.91 -16.97 -1.09
CA PRO A 83 2.42 -17.00 0.29
C PRO A 83 1.38 -17.58 1.26
N LEU A 84 1.87 -18.20 2.33
CA LEU A 84 1.07 -18.77 3.42
C LEU A 84 0.01 -17.77 3.91
N ARG A 85 -1.23 -18.24 4.10
CA ARG A 85 -2.34 -17.51 4.73
C ARG A 85 -2.64 -18.12 6.08
N LEU A 86 -2.81 -17.29 7.11
CA LEU A 86 -2.94 -17.75 8.49
C LEU A 86 -4.15 -18.64 8.71
N VAL A 87 -5.32 -18.18 8.25
CA VAL A 87 -6.57 -18.92 8.42
C VAL A 87 -6.65 -20.07 7.42
N GLY A 88 -6.40 -19.79 6.14
CA GLY A 88 -6.48 -20.78 5.07
C GLY A 88 -5.55 -21.98 5.25
N SER A 89 -4.38 -21.80 5.86
CA SER A 89 -3.44 -22.89 6.14
C SER A 89 -3.62 -23.55 7.51
N GLY A 90 -4.57 -23.10 8.33
CA GLY A 90 -4.71 -23.55 9.72
C GLY A 90 -3.61 -23.08 10.68
N ALA A 91 -2.71 -22.18 10.28
CA ALA A 91 -1.62 -21.67 11.14
C ALA A 91 -2.14 -20.85 12.33
N ALA A 92 -3.30 -20.22 12.18
CA ALA A 92 -4.00 -19.53 13.27
C ALA A 92 -5.51 -19.60 13.06
N SER A 93 -6.28 -19.63 14.15
CA SER A 93 -7.74 -19.62 14.05
C SER A 93 -8.27 -18.26 13.57
N ALA A 94 -9.39 -18.29 12.86
CA ALA A 94 -10.04 -17.10 12.32
C ALA A 94 -10.34 -16.04 13.40
N VAL A 95 -10.72 -16.48 14.61
CA VAL A 95 -10.97 -15.59 15.75
C VAL A 95 -9.70 -14.80 16.15
N HIS A 96 -8.54 -15.45 16.22
CA HIS A 96 -7.29 -14.79 16.57
C HIS A 96 -6.84 -13.81 15.47
N VAL A 97 -6.98 -14.18 14.21
CA VAL A 97 -6.61 -13.29 13.09
C VAL A 97 -7.55 -12.07 13.01
N LYS A 98 -8.86 -12.26 13.24
CA LYS A 98 -9.81 -11.15 13.37
C LYS A 98 -9.43 -10.21 14.52
N ARG A 99 -9.13 -10.75 15.71
CA ARG A 99 -8.68 -9.96 16.86
C ARG A 99 -7.41 -9.17 16.55
N ALA A 100 -6.42 -9.79 15.89
CA ALA A 100 -5.21 -9.10 15.46
C ALA A 100 -5.50 -7.93 14.52
N ALA A 101 -6.42 -8.09 13.55
CA ALA A 101 -6.84 -7.00 12.67
C ALA A 101 -7.44 -5.82 13.46
N PHE A 102 -8.37 -6.10 14.39
CA PHE A 102 -8.99 -5.05 15.21
C PHE A 102 -8.03 -4.38 16.19
N ILE A 103 -7.04 -5.09 16.73
CA ILE A 103 -5.98 -4.48 17.55
C ILE A 103 -5.19 -3.46 16.71
N MET A 104 -4.81 -3.83 15.48
CA MET A 104 -4.11 -2.89 14.60
C MET A 104 -4.97 -1.68 14.23
N PHE A 105 -6.27 -1.88 13.97
CA PHE A 105 -7.19 -0.76 13.72
C PHE A 105 -7.38 0.13 14.96
N ALA A 106 -7.39 -0.44 16.17
CA ALA A 106 -7.44 0.32 17.41
C ALA A 106 -6.17 1.15 17.62
N ILE A 107 -4.99 0.59 17.35
CA ILE A 107 -3.72 1.33 17.39
C ILE A 107 -3.77 2.50 16.40
N ALA A 108 -4.19 2.25 15.15
CA ALA A 108 -4.36 3.30 14.16
C ALA A 108 -5.35 4.38 14.59
N ALA A 109 -6.49 3.99 15.18
CA ALA A 109 -7.52 4.91 15.66
C ALA A 109 -7.00 5.79 16.81
N CYS A 110 -6.32 5.22 17.80
CA CYS A 110 -5.75 5.96 18.91
C CYS A 110 -4.67 6.95 18.44
N SER A 111 -3.73 6.48 17.60
CA SER A 111 -2.68 7.34 17.04
C SER A 111 -3.26 8.45 16.15
N GLY A 112 -4.26 8.13 15.31
CA GLY A 112 -4.94 9.09 14.47
C GLY A 112 -5.77 10.10 15.25
N LEU A 113 -6.39 9.69 16.36
CA LEU A 113 -7.12 10.58 17.26
C LEU A 113 -6.18 11.59 17.94
N VAL A 114 -5.00 11.15 18.39
CA VAL A 114 -3.99 12.07 18.94
C VAL A 114 -3.58 13.11 17.89
N LEU A 115 -3.33 12.71 16.64
CA LEU A 115 -3.06 13.65 15.55
C LEU A 115 -4.23 14.62 15.31
N ALA A 116 -5.46 14.12 15.31
CA ALA A 116 -6.64 14.94 15.05
C ALA A 116 -6.93 15.96 16.18
N LEU A 117 -6.65 15.59 17.43
CA LEU A 117 -6.79 16.50 18.58
C LEU A 117 -5.71 17.59 18.57
N ASP A 118 -4.52 17.27 18.08
CA ASP A 118 -3.38 18.18 18.04
C ASP A 118 -3.38 19.11 16.81
N THR A 119 -4.05 18.71 15.73
CA THR A 119 -4.13 19.48 14.47
C THR A 119 -5.56 19.89 14.14
N SER A 120 -6.41 18.94 13.71
CA SER A 120 -7.79 19.23 13.33
C SER A 120 -8.72 18.02 13.39
N LEU A 121 -9.91 18.23 13.99
CA LEU A 121 -10.89 17.17 14.25
C LEU A 121 -11.51 16.54 13.00
N TRP A 122 -11.48 17.20 11.84
CA TRP A 122 -12.00 16.62 10.60
C TRP A 122 -11.19 15.36 10.18
N LEU A 123 -9.95 15.21 10.65
CA LEU A 123 -9.14 14.00 10.46
C LEU A 123 -9.75 12.77 11.13
N VAL A 124 -10.61 12.93 12.15
CA VAL A 124 -11.37 11.81 12.73
C VAL A 124 -12.26 11.16 11.67
N ALA A 125 -12.92 11.95 10.84
CA ALA A 125 -13.76 11.43 9.76
C ALA A 125 -12.93 10.70 8.69
N VAL A 126 -11.74 11.22 8.36
CA VAL A 126 -10.79 10.57 7.43
C VAL A 126 -10.30 9.24 7.99
N GLY A 127 -9.90 9.20 9.26
CA GLY A 127 -9.46 7.99 9.94
C GLY A 127 -10.58 6.93 10.02
N ALA A 128 -11.80 7.34 10.34
CA ALA A 128 -12.96 6.47 10.31
C ALA A 128 -13.21 5.91 8.91
N ALA A 129 -13.16 6.74 7.87
CA ALA A 129 -13.28 6.32 6.48
C ALA A 129 -12.19 5.32 6.08
N ALA A 130 -10.94 5.53 6.51
CA ALA A 130 -9.82 4.63 6.25
C ALA A 130 -10.00 3.26 6.93
N ILE A 131 -10.49 3.21 8.17
CA ILE A 131 -10.77 1.95 8.88
C ILE A 131 -11.95 1.20 8.23
N ILE A 132 -13.01 1.93 7.84
CA ILE A 132 -14.16 1.35 7.13
C ILE A 132 -13.69 0.78 5.79
N ALA A 133 -12.91 1.53 5.01
CA ALA A 133 -12.34 1.08 3.76
C ALA A 133 -11.43 -0.13 3.96
N ALA A 134 -10.62 -0.14 5.01
CA ALA A 134 -9.75 -1.26 5.35
C ALA A 134 -10.53 -2.56 5.62
N TRP A 135 -11.62 -2.48 6.37
CA TRP A 135 -12.46 -3.65 6.67
C TRP A 135 -13.29 -4.11 5.47
N THR A 136 -13.94 -3.17 4.78
CA THR A 136 -14.87 -3.48 3.66
C THR A 136 -14.17 -3.85 2.35
N TYR A 137 -12.83 -3.80 2.32
CA TYR A 137 -12.04 -4.27 1.18
C TYR A 137 -12.30 -5.75 0.87
N THR A 138 -12.29 -6.61 1.90
CA THR A 138 -12.57 -8.06 1.81
C THR A 138 -13.70 -8.51 2.76
N GLY A 139 -13.97 -7.74 3.81
CA GLY A 139 -14.99 -8.02 4.81
C GLY A 139 -16.40 -7.60 4.38
N GLY A 140 -17.40 -8.17 5.06
CA GLY A 140 -18.81 -7.90 4.78
C GLY A 140 -19.39 -8.67 3.58
N PRO A 141 -20.68 -8.45 3.28
CA PRO A 141 -21.42 -9.19 2.27
C PRO A 141 -21.07 -8.78 0.83
N ARG A 142 -20.62 -7.53 0.61
CA ARG A 142 -20.27 -6.98 -0.71
C ARG A 142 -18.92 -6.25 -0.66
N PRO A 143 -17.80 -6.98 -0.59
CA PRO A 143 -16.49 -6.35 -0.46
C PRO A 143 -16.12 -5.62 -1.75
N TYR A 144 -15.71 -4.36 -1.64
CA TYR A 144 -15.42 -3.56 -2.83
C TYR A 144 -14.15 -4.02 -3.56
N GLY A 145 -13.22 -4.68 -2.86
CA GLY A 145 -12.05 -5.29 -3.47
C GLY A 145 -12.42 -6.39 -4.46
N TYR A 146 -13.48 -7.15 -4.16
CA TYR A 146 -14.03 -8.18 -5.06
C TYR A 146 -14.92 -7.59 -6.17
N ALA A 147 -15.28 -6.32 -6.06
CA ALA A 147 -16.04 -5.59 -7.07
C ALA A 147 -15.15 -4.75 -8.01
N GLY A 148 -13.82 -4.87 -7.89
CA GLY A 148 -12.87 -4.22 -8.79
C GLY A 148 -12.59 -2.75 -8.49
N TRP A 149 -12.86 -2.31 -7.25
CA TRP A 149 -12.55 -0.95 -6.79
C TRP A 149 -11.22 -0.86 -6.02
N GLY A 150 -10.47 -1.96 -5.93
CA GLY A 150 -9.29 -2.05 -5.08
C GLY A 150 -8.23 -1.02 -5.42
N GLU A 151 -7.87 -0.88 -6.70
CA GLU A 151 -6.87 0.07 -7.19
C GLU A 151 -7.28 1.52 -6.91
N LEU A 152 -8.56 1.87 -7.10
CA LEU A 152 -9.06 3.21 -6.78
C LEU A 152 -8.88 3.55 -5.30
N PHE A 153 -9.28 2.65 -4.41
CA PHE A 153 -9.17 2.87 -2.97
C PHE A 153 -7.71 2.84 -2.50
N VAL A 154 -6.84 2.02 -3.09
CA VAL A 154 -5.40 2.06 -2.83
C VAL A 154 -4.82 3.41 -3.25
N PHE A 155 -5.17 3.93 -4.44
CA PHE A 155 -4.72 5.25 -4.88
C PHE A 155 -5.17 6.36 -3.92
N VAL A 156 -6.44 6.34 -3.51
CA VAL A 156 -7.01 7.34 -2.60
C VAL A 156 -6.37 7.25 -1.21
N PHE A 157 -6.38 6.09 -0.57
CA PHE A 157 -5.97 5.97 0.84
C PHE A 157 -4.46 5.87 1.03
N PHE A 158 -3.76 5.08 0.21
CA PHE A 158 -2.30 4.93 0.31
C PHE A 158 -1.54 5.95 -0.52
N GLY A 159 -2.11 6.49 -1.59
CA GLY A 159 -1.52 7.62 -2.32
C GLY A 159 -1.87 8.94 -1.66
N ILE A 160 -3.07 9.45 -1.95
CA ILE A 160 -3.46 10.82 -1.59
C ILE A 160 -3.55 11.00 -0.07
N VAL A 161 -4.41 10.26 0.61
CA VAL A 161 -4.70 10.47 2.04
C VAL A 161 -3.47 10.24 2.90
N ALA A 162 -2.70 9.17 2.66
CA ALA A 162 -1.50 8.92 3.47
C ALA A 162 -0.38 9.93 3.21
N THR A 163 -0.13 10.33 1.96
CA THR A 163 0.92 11.32 1.64
C THR A 163 0.50 12.73 2.07
N VAL A 164 -0.61 13.23 1.54
CA VAL A 164 -1.09 14.60 1.80
C VAL A 164 -1.57 14.74 3.25
N GLY A 165 -2.14 13.69 3.84
CA GLY A 165 -2.48 13.69 5.25
C GLY A 165 -1.24 13.73 6.16
N THR A 166 -0.14 13.08 5.76
CA THR A 166 1.12 13.20 6.52
C THR A 166 1.70 14.61 6.41
N GLU A 167 1.71 15.19 5.21
CA GLU A 167 2.11 16.58 5.00
C GLU A 167 1.28 17.51 5.91
N TYR A 168 -0.05 17.41 5.81
CA TYR A 168 -0.97 18.23 6.60
C TYR A 168 -0.79 18.08 8.11
N VAL A 169 -0.62 16.87 8.66
CA VAL A 169 -0.43 16.79 10.11
C VAL A 169 0.91 17.42 10.52
N VAL A 170 1.94 17.38 9.68
CA VAL A 170 3.26 17.90 10.01
C VAL A 170 3.33 19.43 9.90
N SER A 171 2.74 20.02 8.86
CA SER A 171 2.81 21.46 8.57
C SER A 171 1.49 22.23 8.71
N GLU A 172 0.37 21.53 8.89
CA GLU A 172 -1.00 22.10 8.88
C GLU A 172 -1.39 22.80 7.56
N GLU A 173 -0.66 22.48 6.49
CA GLU A 173 -0.84 23.05 5.16
C GLU A 173 -1.10 21.98 4.10
N PHE A 174 -1.75 22.40 3.02
CA PHE A 174 -1.91 21.61 1.81
C PHE A 174 -1.17 22.28 0.67
N THR A 175 -0.22 21.58 0.07
CA THR A 175 0.49 22.10 -1.10
C THR A 175 0.06 21.37 -2.37
N ALA A 176 0.04 22.10 -3.49
CA ALA A 176 -0.15 21.48 -4.79
C ALA A 176 0.98 20.48 -5.10
N ALA A 177 2.20 20.75 -4.63
CA ALA A 177 3.35 19.87 -4.82
C ALA A 177 3.17 18.53 -4.12
N GLY A 178 2.68 18.53 -2.87
CA GLY A 178 2.37 17.33 -2.11
C GLY A 178 1.24 16.51 -2.74
N LEU A 179 0.20 17.16 -3.25
CA LEU A 179 -0.85 16.49 -4.01
C LEU A 179 -0.29 15.84 -5.29
N VAL A 180 0.52 16.55 -6.08
CA VAL A 180 1.14 16.01 -7.29
C VAL A 180 2.09 14.86 -6.95
N ALA A 181 2.90 14.96 -5.88
CA ALA A 181 3.82 13.91 -5.44
C ALA A 181 3.07 12.65 -4.97
N SER A 182 1.90 12.82 -4.34
CA SER A 182 1.04 11.70 -3.90
C SER A 182 0.55 10.83 -5.06
N VAL A 183 0.46 11.39 -6.28
CA VAL A 183 0.08 10.62 -7.48
C VAL A 183 1.14 9.57 -7.81
N ALA A 184 2.43 9.91 -7.78
CA ALA A 184 3.51 8.95 -8.01
C ALA A 184 3.51 7.83 -6.96
N VAL A 185 3.33 8.19 -5.69
CA VAL A 185 3.21 7.24 -4.57
C VAL A 185 2.02 6.31 -4.77
N GLY A 186 0.84 6.86 -5.04
CA GLY A 186 -0.40 6.11 -5.23
C GLY A 186 -0.34 5.19 -6.44
N CYS A 187 0.24 5.64 -7.56
CA CYS A 187 0.41 4.82 -8.75
C CYS A 187 1.32 3.61 -8.53
N LEU A 188 2.42 3.74 -7.78
CA LEU A 188 3.27 2.59 -7.44
C LEU A 188 2.62 1.65 -6.43
N ALA A 189 1.85 2.17 -5.46
CA ALA A 189 1.03 1.33 -4.58
C ALA A 189 -0.02 0.54 -5.37
N CYS A 190 -0.67 1.18 -6.35
CA CYS A 190 -1.58 0.51 -7.27
C CYS A 190 -0.86 -0.52 -8.13
N ALA A 191 0.33 -0.21 -8.64
CA ALA A 191 1.11 -1.13 -9.46
C ALA A 191 1.44 -2.42 -8.66
N LEU A 192 1.75 -2.28 -7.37
CA LEU A 192 1.94 -3.42 -6.46
C LEU A 192 0.66 -4.28 -6.34
N LEU A 193 -0.50 -3.66 -6.16
CA LEU A 193 -1.79 -4.37 -6.13
C LEU A 193 -2.12 -5.02 -7.48
N VAL A 194 -1.89 -4.33 -8.59
CA VAL A 194 -2.15 -4.83 -9.95
C VAL A 194 -1.34 -6.10 -10.22
N ILE A 195 -0.08 -6.18 -9.81
CA ILE A 195 0.71 -7.41 -9.94
C ILE A 195 0.14 -8.54 -9.08
N ASN A 196 -0.34 -8.24 -7.87
CA ASN A 196 -1.01 -9.23 -7.04
C ASN A 196 -2.27 -9.76 -7.73
N ASN A 197 -3.11 -8.87 -8.26
CA ASN A 197 -4.37 -9.22 -8.91
C ASN A 197 -4.14 -9.92 -10.27
N LEU A 198 -3.10 -9.54 -11.02
CA LEU A 198 -2.69 -10.21 -12.26
C LEU A 198 -2.35 -11.69 -12.02
N ARG A 199 -1.61 -11.98 -10.93
CA ARG A 199 -1.30 -13.36 -10.53
C ARG A 199 -2.56 -14.15 -10.20
N ASP A 200 -3.51 -13.48 -9.55
CA ASP A 200 -4.67 -14.12 -8.97
C ASP A 200 -5.86 -14.24 -9.94
N ILE A 201 -5.79 -13.69 -11.17
CA ILE A 201 -6.87 -13.77 -12.18
C ILE A 201 -7.51 -15.17 -12.29
N PRO A 202 -6.75 -16.28 -12.48
CA PRO A 202 -7.38 -17.59 -12.65
C PRO A 202 -8.16 -18.03 -11.40
N GLY A 203 -7.60 -17.80 -10.20
CA GLY A 203 -8.23 -18.18 -8.94
C GLY A 203 -9.41 -17.28 -8.58
N ASP A 204 -9.27 -15.97 -8.78
CA ASP A 204 -10.31 -14.97 -8.55
C ASP A 204 -11.53 -15.21 -9.45
N THR A 205 -11.31 -15.60 -10.71
CA THR A 205 -12.39 -15.94 -11.64
C THR A 205 -13.21 -17.13 -11.13
N VAL A 206 -12.56 -18.20 -10.68
CA VAL A 206 -13.24 -19.38 -10.13
C VAL A 206 -13.96 -19.06 -8.81
N ALA A 207 -13.37 -18.20 -7.99
CA ALA A 207 -13.95 -17.76 -6.71
C ALA A 207 -15.05 -16.69 -6.86
N GLY A 208 -15.39 -16.27 -8.08
CA GLY A 208 -16.38 -15.21 -8.32
C GLY A 208 -15.94 -13.80 -7.86
N LYS A 209 -14.64 -13.59 -7.65
CA LYS A 209 -14.06 -12.29 -7.30
C LYS A 209 -13.84 -11.48 -8.58
N ASN A 210 -14.71 -10.51 -8.83
CA ASN A 210 -14.64 -9.61 -9.99
C ASN A 210 -13.68 -8.43 -9.75
N THR A 211 -12.42 -8.75 -9.42
CA THR A 211 -11.35 -7.74 -9.27
C THR A 211 -11.13 -6.97 -10.57
N LEU A 212 -10.46 -5.81 -10.52
CA LEU A 212 -10.21 -5.03 -11.73
C LEU A 212 -9.42 -5.84 -12.76
N ALA A 213 -8.46 -6.65 -12.30
CA ALA A 213 -7.69 -7.54 -13.17
C ALA A 213 -8.55 -8.59 -13.86
N VAL A 214 -9.53 -9.18 -13.16
CA VAL A 214 -10.51 -10.11 -13.76
C VAL A 214 -11.38 -9.41 -14.78
N LYS A 215 -11.89 -8.20 -14.46
CA LYS A 215 -12.72 -7.41 -15.38
C LYS A 215 -11.97 -6.97 -16.65
N LEU A 216 -10.69 -6.62 -16.52
CA LEU A 216 -9.85 -6.19 -17.63
C LEU A 216 -9.29 -7.37 -18.44
N GLY A 217 -9.04 -8.51 -17.79
CA GLY A 217 -8.28 -9.62 -18.34
C GLY A 217 -6.76 -9.40 -18.28
N ASP A 218 -5.98 -10.47 -18.50
CA ASP A 218 -4.52 -10.48 -18.34
C ASP A 218 -3.83 -9.37 -19.17
N ALA A 219 -4.10 -9.30 -20.49
CA ALA A 219 -3.41 -8.37 -21.38
C ALA A 219 -3.63 -6.89 -21.01
N ARG A 220 -4.87 -6.50 -20.67
CA ARG A 220 -5.18 -5.11 -20.29
C ARG A 220 -4.67 -4.79 -18.89
N THR A 221 -4.63 -5.76 -17.98
CA THR A 221 -4.02 -5.61 -16.64
C THR A 221 -2.52 -5.31 -16.75
N ARG A 222 -1.80 -5.96 -17.68
CA ARG A 222 -0.39 -5.64 -17.95
C ARG A 222 -0.20 -4.22 -18.51
N LYS A 223 -1.11 -3.76 -19.38
CA LYS A 223 -1.11 -2.38 -19.88
C LYS A 223 -1.38 -1.37 -18.76
N LEU A 224 -2.32 -1.67 -17.85
CA LEU A 224 -2.58 -0.86 -16.67
C LEU A 224 -1.34 -0.74 -15.79
N PHE A 225 -0.62 -1.86 -15.55
CA PHE A 225 0.63 -1.84 -14.80
C PHE A 225 1.67 -0.88 -15.43
N ALA A 226 1.87 -0.95 -16.75
CA ALA A 226 2.78 -0.04 -17.45
C ALA A 226 2.31 1.43 -17.39
N LEU A 227 1.01 1.68 -17.56
CA LEU A 227 0.42 3.01 -17.48
C LEU A 227 0.63 3.65 -16.11
N LEU A 228 0.45 2.90 -15.02
CA LEU A 228 0.68 3.40 -13.65
C LEU A 228 2.13 3.86 -13.45
N ILE A 229 3.10 3.14 -14.03
CA ILE A 229 4.52 3.52 -13.95
C ILE A 229 4.80 4.79 -14.74
N ILE A 230 4.20 4.94 -15.93
CA ILE A 230 4.31 6.16 -16.74
C ILE A 230 3.72 7.35 -16.00
N ILE A 231 2.52 7.21 -15.40
CA ILE A 231 1.89 8.28 -14.62
C ILE A 231 2.77 8.65 -13.42
N ALA A 232 3.38 7.67 -12.74
CA ALA A 232 4.31 7.95 -11.66
C ALA A 232 5.55 8.74 -12.13
N MET A 233 6.13 8.39 -13.29
CA MET A 233 7.23 9.15 -13.88
C MET A 233 6.85 10.59 -14.20
N VAL A 234 5.68 10.80 -14.82
CA VAL A 234 5.17 12.13 -15.17
C VAL A 234 4.92 12.95 -13.91
N SER A 235 4.34 12.35 -12.87
CA SER A 235 4.10 12.98 -11.57
C SER A 235 5.42 13.39 -10.89
N ILE A 236 6.47 12.54 -10.91
CA ILE A 236 7.80 12.91 -10.41
C ILE A 236 8.37 14.13 -11.17
N GLY A 237 8.26 14.13 -12.50
CA GLY A 237 8.67 15.26 -13.33
C GLY A 237 7.89 16.54 -13.01
N ALA A 238 6.57 16.44 -12.85
CA ALA A 238 5.72 17.56 -12.46
C ALA A 238 6.07 18.10 -11.08
N THR A 239 6.29 17.24 -10.08
CA THR A 239 6.78 17.67 -8.76
C THR A 239 8.12 18.39 -8.88
N SER A 240 9.06 17.90 -9.69
CA SER A 240 10.35 18.57 -9.88
C SER A 240 10.25 19.97 -10.49
N ALA A 241 9.27 20.19 -11.37
CA ALA A 241 9.02 21.51 -11.93
C ALA A 241 8.44 22.49 -10.90
N MET A 242 7.85 21.99 -9.81
CA MET A 242 7.23 22.80 -8.76
C MET A 242 8.18 23.08 -7.59
N VAL A 243 8.97 22.09 -7.17
CA VAL A 243 9.81 22.20 -5.96
C VAL A 243 11.30 22.28 -6.24
N GLY A 244 11.76 21.85 -7.42
CA GLY A 244 13.18 21.86 -7.78
C GLY A 244 13.69 20.55 -8.39
N ALA A 245 14.83 20.65 -9.08
CA ALA A 245 15.38 19.57 -9.90
C ALA A 245 15.78 18.32 -9.09
N TYR A 246 16.11 18.45 -7.80
CA TYR A 246 16.49 17.29 -6.99
C TYR A 246 15.32 16.32 -6.77
N ALA A 247 14.07 16.75 -6.89
CA ALA A 247 12.92 15.83 -6.86
C ALA A 247 12.98 14.78 -7.99
N LEU A 248 13.73 15.01 -9.08
CA LEU A 248 14.00 13.99 -10.10
C LEU A 248 14.75 12.76 -9.58
N PHE A 249 15.34 12.81 -8.38
CA PHE A 249 15.93 11.64 -7.73
C PHE A 249 14.93 10.49 -7.58
N GLY A 250 13.62 10.77 -7.52
CA GLY A 250 12.58 9.73 -7.56
C GLY A 250 12.66 8.81 -8.79
N LEU A 251 13.24 9.27 -9.90
CA LEU A 251 13.45 8.45 -11.11
C LEU A 251 14.44 7.29 -10.88
N VAL A 252 15.25 7.30 -9.82
CA VAL A 252 16.06 6.14 -9.42
C VAL A 252 15.16 4.92 -9.12
N GLY A 253 13.98 5.16 -8.56
CA GLY A 253 12.97 4.11 -8.37
C GLY A 253 12.45 3.49 -9.67
N ILE A 254 12.44 4.25 -10.77
CA ILE A 254 12.05 3.78 -12.11
C ILE A 254 13.15 2.87 -12.69
N VAL A 255 14.42 3.16 -12.44
CA VAL A 255 15.50 2.22 -12.76
C VAL A 255 15.32 0.92 -11.96
N ALA A 256 14.97 1.03 -10.68
CA ALA A 256 14.73 -0.13 -9.82
C ALA A 256 13.49 -0.97 -10.23
N ILE A 257 12.47 -0.38 -10.87
CA ILE A 257 11.27 -1.11 -11.32
C ILE A 257 11.46 -1.85 -12.64
N ARG A 258 12.51 -1.52 -13.41
CA ARG A 258 12.79 -2.10 -14.72
C ARG A 258 12.69 -3.63 -14.78
N PRO A 259 13.26 -4.42 -13.83
CA PRO A 259 13.14 -5.88 -13.88
C PRO A 259 11.70 -6.37 -13.79
N ALA A 260 10.83 -5.67 -13.06
CA ALA A 260 9.41 -5.99 -12.96
C ALA A 260 8.68 -5.69 -14.28
N VAL A 261 8.94 -4.53 -14.89
CA VAL A 261 8.37 -4.14 -16.19
C VAL A 261 8.74 -5.14 -17.27
N GLU A 262 10.02 -5.48 -17.37
CA GLU A 262 10.48 -6.43 -18.38
C GLU A 262 9.89 -7.83 -18.17
N ALA A 263 9.81 -8.32 -16.93
CA ALA A 263 9.20 -9.61 -16.63
C ALA A 263 7.71 -9.63 -17.01
N VAL A 264 6.97 -8.56 -16.71
CA VAL A 264 5.54 -8.45 -17.06
C VAL A 264 5.37 -8.36 -18.58
N ALA A 265 6.21 -7.60 -19.28
CA ALA A 265 6.20 -7.48 -20.74
C ALA A 265 6.54 -8.80 -21.44
N ARG A 266 7.46 -9.59 -20.89
CA ARG A 266 7.81 -10.95 -21.36
C ARG A 266 6.76 -12.01 -21.01
N GLY A 267 5.65 -11.64 -20.36
CA GLY A 267 4.55 -12.55 -20.09
C GLY A 267 4.69 -13.40 -18.83
N ALA A 268 5.39 -12.91 -17.79
CA ALA A 268 5.50 -13.59 -16.49
C ALA A 268 4.13 -14.05 -15.94
N LYS A 269 4.08 -15.27 -15.39
CA LYS A 269 2.87 -15.93 -14.88
C LYS A 269 3.14 -16.67 -13.56
N GLY A 270 2.07 -16.96 -12.81
CA GLY A 270 2.14 -17.82 -11.63
C GLY A 270 3.19 -17.38 -10.60
N ARG A 271 4.18 -18.25 -10.32
CA ARG A 271 5.23 -17.99 -9.31
C ARG A 271 6.17 -16.85 -9.68
N ASP A 272 6.39 -16.58 -10.98
CA ASP A 272 7.25 -15.47 -11.41
C ASP A 272 6.69 -14.12 -10.96
N LEU A 273 5.36 -14.00 -10.94
CA LEU A 273 4.68 -12.79 -10.46
C LEU A 273 4.88 -12.54 -8.95
N ILE A 274 5.27 -13.55 -8.16
CA ILE A 274 5.67 -13.37 -6.76
C ILE A 274 7.01 -12.63 -6.68
N ILE A 275 7.94 -12.94 -7.58
CA ILE A 275 9.23 -12.25 -7.70
C ILE A 275 8.99 -10.82 -8.19
N VAL A 276 8.15 -10.65 -9.23
CA VAL A 276 7.75 -9.33 -9.73
C VAL A 276 7.15 -8.48 -8.61
N LEU A 277 6.24 -9.03 -7.81
CA LEU A 277 5.64 -8.31 -6.66
C LEU A 277 6.71 -7.81 -5.68
N GLY A 278 7.71 -8.66 -5.37
CA GLY A 278 8.84 -8.28 -4.52
C GLY A 278 9.69 -7.17 -5.13
N ASN A 279 9.91 -7.20 -6.45
CA ASN A 279 10.66 -6.17 -7.16
C ASN A 279 9.91 -4.83 -7.18
N VAL A 280 8.59 -4.85 -7.40
CA VAL A 280 7.76 -3.62 -7.34
C VAL A 280 7.79 -3.01 -5.95
N GLY A 281 7.65 -3.82 -4.89
CA GLY A 281 7.72 -3.31 -3.51
C GLY A 281 9.08 -2.69 -3.16
N ARG A 282 10.19 -3.29 -3.63
CA ARG A 282 11.53 -2.72 -3.50
C ARG A 282 11.70 -1.43 -4.28
N ALA A 283 11.23 -1.41 -5.54
CA ALA A 283 11.29 -0.23 -6.38
C ALA A 283 10.48 0.93 -5.80
N GLN A 284 9.30 0.65 -5.23
CA GLN A 284 8.49 1.64 -4.53
C GLN A 284 9.24 2.22 -3.33
N LEU A 285 9.92 1.40 -2.53
CA LEU A 285 10.73 1.87 -1.41
C LEU A 285 11.92 2.74 -1.86
N VAL A 286 12.66 2.29 -2.88
CA VAL A 286 13.78 3.06 -3.47
C VAL A 286 13.28 4.39 -4.03
N MET A 287 12.17 4.38 -4.78
CA MET A 287 11.51 5.58 -5.26
C MET A 287 11.17 6.51 -4.09
N GLY A 288 10.46 6.01 -3.08
CA GLY A 288 10.01 6.82 -1.96
C GLY A 288 11.14 7.49 -1.20
N VAL A 289 12.22 6.76 -0.90
CA VAL A 289 13.39 7.31 -0.20
C VAL A 289 14.11 8.37 -1.04
N THR A 290 14.40 8.06 -2.30
CA THR A 290 15.13 8.98 -3.19
C THR A 290 14.29 10.20 -3.56
N PHE A 291 12.98 10.03 -3.76
CA PHE A 291 12.05 11.11 -4.04
C PHE A 291 11.85 12.03 -2.84
N ALA A 292 11.62 11.46 -1.65
CA ALA A 292 11.51 12.22 -0.41
C ALA A 292 12.79 13.02 -0.12
N ALA A 293 13.97 12.40 -0.27
CA ALA A 293 15.24 13.10 -0.11
C ALA A 293 15.39 14.25 -1.12
N GLY A 294 15.05 14.01 -2.39
CA GLY A 294 15.09 15.02 -3.44
C GLY A 294 14.15 16.21 -3.20
N ILE A 295 12.91 15.94 -2.77
CA ILE A 295 11.94 16.98 -2.40
C ILE A 295 12.46 17.77 -1.21
N ALA A 296 12.89 17.11 -0.14
CA ALA A 296 13.37 17.78 1.07
C ALA A 296 14.56 18.69 0.78
N VAL A 297 15.56 18.21 0.05
CA VAL A 297 16.72 19.03 -0.37
C VAL A 297 16.28 20.22 -1.22
N SER A 298 15.26 20.06 -2.07
CA SER A 298 14.80 21.18 -2.92
C SER A 298 14.06 22.26 -2.13
N LEU A 299 13.32 21.88 -1.08
CA LEU A 299 12.49 22.80 -0.29
C LEU A 299 13.26 23.49 0.85
N THR A 300 14.40 22.94 1.27
CA THR A 300 15.22 23.51 2.37
C THR A 300 16.42 24.33 1.89
N GLN A 301 16.52 24.61 0.58
CA GLN A 301 17.53 25.50 0.00
C GLN A 301 17.01 26.92 -0.09
#